data_AF-A0A321LSK9-F1
#
_entry.id   AF-A0A321LSK9-F1
#
_cell.length_a   1.000
_cell.length_b   1.000
_cell.length_c   1.000
_cell.angle_alpha   90.00
_cell.angle_beta   90.00
_cell.angle_gamma   90.00
#
_symmetry.space_group_name_H-M   'P 1'
#
loop_
_entity.id
_entity.type
_entity.pdbx_description
1 polymer ?
#
loop_
_entity_poly.entity_id
_entity_poly.type
_entity_poly.pdbx_seq_one_letter_code
_entity_poly.pdbx_strand_id
1 'polypeptide(L)'
;MDLARLVRLVPLKRLGLDRLRELFDSCITPEEVSTWVDKMAAEQVPKAHYRSIMDAIWELQKERPDEAVEYSGLAVALQKGPKKLNISKADLYQTCLAISGLAPEMISARKNSVELSQRPDRVMALIGSVIREYPEEETTGFQL
;
A
#
# COMPACT_ATOMS: atom_id res chain seq x y z
N MET A 1 -11.00 19.60 -6.03
CA MET A 1 -10.29 19.99 -4.80
C MET A 1 -9.15 19.03 -4.58
N ASP A 2 -7.93 19.56 -4.41
CA ASP A 2 -6.70 18.78 -4.32
C ASP A 2 -6.59 17.90 -3.08
N LEU A 3 -7.30 18.23 -2.00
CA LEU A 3 -7.34 17.38 -0.81
C LEU A 3 -7.99 16.02 -1.10
N ALA A 4 -9.08 15.99 -1.88
CA ALA A 4 -9.72 14.73 -2.26
C ALA A 4 -8.84 13.89 -3.20
N ARG A 5 -8.04 14.55 -4.06
CA ARG A 5 -7.03 13.89 -4.89
C ARG A 5 -5.92 13.30 -4.02
N LEU A 6 -5.44 14.06 -3.05
CA LEU A 6 -4.40 13.62 -2.12
C LEU A 6 -4.81 12.37 -1.34
N VAL A 7 -6.05 12.30 -0.84
CA VAL A 7 -6.57 11.12 -0.13
C VAL A 7 -6.47 9.85 -0.99
N ARG A 8 -6.75 9.95 -2.30
CA ARG A 8 -6.61 8.83 -3.24
C ARG A 8 -5.15 8.52 -3.58
N LEU A 9 -4.32 9.55 -3.72
CA LEU A 9 -2.90 9.41 -4.06
C LEU A 9 -2.07 8.82 -2.92
N VAL A 10 -2.43 9.04 -1.65
CA VAL A 10 -1.71 8.49 -0.49
C VAL A 10 -1.45 6.98 -0.61
N PRO A 11 -2.47 6.12 -0.78
CA PRO A 11 -2.22 4.69 -0.95
C PRO A 11 -1.63 4.32 -2.32
N LEU A 12 -2.00 5.03 -3.40
CA LEU A 12 -1.49 4.73 -4.75
C LEU A 12 0.01 4.99 -4.88
N LYS A 13 0.46 6.10 -4.28
CA LYS A 13 1.83 6.60 -4.36
C LYS A 13 2.66 6.28 -3.11
N ARG A 14 2.07 5.60 -2.12
CA ARG A 14 2.67 5.27 -0.81
C ARG A 14 3.22 6.50 -0.10
N LEU A 15 2.45 7.58 -0.09
CA LEU A 15 2.85 8.84 0.53
C LEU A 15 2.83 8.68 2.06
N GLY A 16 4.02 8.57 2.65
CA GLY A 16 4.20 8.53 4.10
C GLY A 16 4.02 9.89 4.75
N LEU A 17 3.97 9.89 6.09
CA LEU A 17 3.80 11.11 6.90
C LEU A 17 4.88 12.17 6.63
N ASP A 18 6.11 11.76 6.32
CA ASP A 18 7.20 12.71 6.05
C ASP A 18 6.95 13.49 4.74
N ARG A 19 6.41 12.82 3.71
CA ARG A 19 5.98 13.48 2.46
C ARG A 19 4.77 14.38 2.68
N LEU A 20 3.81 13.94 3.48
CA LEU A 20 2.66 14.78 3.84
C LEU A 20 3.09 16.01 4.66
N ARG A 21 4.13 15.89 5.48
CA ARG A 21 4.71 17.03 6.20
C ARG A 21 5.34 18.04 5.24
N GLU A 22 6.04 17.58 4.20
CA GLU A 22 6.60 18.43 3.14
C GLU A 22 5.55 19.37 2.53
N LEU A 23 4.32 18.88 2.31
CA LEU A 23 3.21 19.71 1.83
C LEU A 23 2.93 20.89 2.77
N PHE A 24 2.82 20.65 4.07
CA PHE A 24 2.52 21.70 5.05
C PHE A 24 3.70 22.65 5.31
N ASP A 25 4.93 22.15 5.16
CA ASP A 25 6.14 22.93 5.40
C ASP A 25 6.52 23.80 4.18
N SER A 26 6.20 23.35 2.96
CA SER A 26 6.67 23.97 1.71
C SER A 26 5.59 24.67 0.88
N CYS A 27 4.30 24.36 1.09
CA CYS A 27 3.21 24.97 0.32
C CYS A 27 2.41 25.94 1.21
N ILE A 28 2.36 27.19 0.80
CA ILE A 28 1.67 28.30 1.48
C ILE A 28 0.39 28.68 0.70
N THR A 29 0.40 28.58 -0.63
CA THR A 29 -0.76 28.93 -1.48
C THR A 29 -1.47 27.71 -2.07
N PRO A 30 -2.75 27.83 -2.48
CA PRO A 30 -3.48 26.77 -3.17
C PRO A 30 -2.79 26.29 -4.46
N GLU A 31 -2.13 27.17 -5.19
CA GLU A 31 -1.41 26.85 -6.43
C GLU A 31 -0.16 26.00 -6.16
N GLU A 32 0.55 26.28 -5.07
CA GLU A 32 1.69 25.48 -4.62
C GLU A 32 1.24 24.06 -4.23
N VAL A 33 0.12 23.96 -3.50
CA VAL A 33 -0.50 22.67 -3.16
C VAL A 33 -0.88 21.89 -4.42
N SER A 34 -1.53 22.52 -5.40
CA SER A 34 -1.89 21.87 -6.67
C SER A 34 -0.65 21.35 -7.40
N THR A 35 0.38 22.18 -7.50
CA THR A 35 1.66 21.81 -8.15
C THR A 35 2.32 20.63 -7.45
N TRP A 36 2.31 20.62 -6.12
CA TRP A 36 2.86 19.53 -5.34
C TRP A 36 2.06 18.23 -5.54
N VAL A 37 0.72 18.30 -5.54
CA VAL A 37 -0.16 17.15 -5.78
C VAL A 37 0.05 16.58 -7.18
N ASP A 38 0.18 17.43 -8.20
CA ASP A 38 0.44 16.99 -9.58
C ASP A 38 1.81 16.30 -9.70
N LYS A 39 2.83 16.79 -9.00
CA LYS A 39 4.15 16.14 -8.91
C LYS A 39 4.04 14.75 -8.28
N MET A 40 3.28 14.59 -7.20
CA MET A 40 3.06 13.28 -6.56
C MET A 40 2.27 12.33 -7.46
N ALA A 41 1.26 12.84 -8.18
CA ALA A 41 0.49 12.05 -9.15
C ALA A 41 1.38 11.51 -10.29
N ALA A 42 2.34 12.31 -10.76
CA ALA A 42 3.30 11.92 -11.79
C ALA A 42 4.41 10.98 -11.29
N GLU A 43 4.64 10.88 -9.97
CA GLU A 43 5.68 10.02 -9.40
C GLU A 43 5.37 8.54 -9.67
N GLN A 44 6.39 7.80 -10.13
CA GLN A 44 6.28 6.36 -10.34
C GLN A 44 6.77 5.62 -9.10
N VAL A 45 5.93 4.75 -8.57
CA VAL A 45 6.29 3.89 -7.44
C VAL A 45 6.78 2.55 -7.97
N PRO A 46 7.81 1.95 -7.36
CA PRO A 46 8.22 0.59 -7.70
C PRO A 46 7.05 -0.39 -7.63
N LYS A 47 6.99 -1.25 -8.65
CA LYS A 47 6.00 -2.34 -8.75
C LYS A 47 6.02 -3.15 -7.46
N ALA A 48 4.91 -3.15 -6.74
CA ALA A 48 4.75 -4.02 -5.57
C ALA A 48 4.35 -5.43 -6.00
N HIS A 49 4.86 -6.41 -5.27
CA HIS A 49 4.45 -7.79 -5.40
C HIS A 49 3.20 -8.07 -4.57
N TYR A 50 2.14 -7.27 -4.73
CA TYR A 50 0.93 -7.28 -3.88
C TYR A 50 0.37 -8.69 -3.72
N ARG A 51 0.16 -9.40 -4.83
CA ARG A 51 -0.35 -10.78 -4.81
C ARG A 51 0.54 -11.71 -3.97
N SER A 52 1.85 -11.70 -4.21
CA SER A 52 2.79 -12.57 -3.50
C SER A 52 2.82 -12.27 -2.00
N ILE A 53 2.73 -10.98 -1.63
CA ILE A 53 2.68 -10.55 -0.23
C ILE A 53 1.41 -11.05 0.45
N MET A 54 0.24 -10.84 -0.17
CA MET A 54 -1.03 -11.28 0.40
C MET A 54 -1.13 -12.81 0.51
N ASP A 55 -0.69 -13.54 -0.50
CA ASP A 55 -0.65 -15.02 -0.43
C ASP A 55 0.22 -15.49 0.74
N ALA A 56 1.40 -14.88 0.93
CA ALA A 56 2.30 -15.24 2.02
C ALA A 56 1.70 -14.92 3.40
N ILE A 57 1.04 -13.77 3.56
CA ILE A 57 0.33 -13.43 4.81
C ILE A 57 -0.76 -14.46 5.09
N TRP A 58 -1.56 -14.80 4.07
CA TRP A 58 -2.66 -15.75 4.20
C TRP A 58 -2.19 -17.14 4.63
N GLU A 59 -1.12 -17.65 4.03
CA GLU A 59 -0.57 -18.95 4.41
C GLU A 59 0.03 -18.93 5.82
N LEU A 60 0.77 -17.88 6.21
CA LEU A 60 1.30 -17.76 7.57
C LEU A 60 0.20 -17.72 8.65
N GLN A 61 -0.92 -17.02 8.39
CA GLN A 61 -2.08 -17.04 9.29
C GLN A 61 -2.74 -18.41 9.40
N LYS A 62 -2.77 -19.19 8.31
CA LYS A 62 -3.31 -20.56 8.35
C LYS A 62 -2.42 -21.50 9.15
N GLU A 63 -1.11 -21.34 9.04
CA GLU A 63 -0.14 -22.10 9.83
C GLU A 63 -0.22 -21.75 11.31
N ARG A 64 -0.54 -20.49 11.64
CA ARG A 64 -0.61 -19.98 13.01
C ARG A 64 -1.84 -19.09 13.21
N PRO A 65 -3.04 -19.67 13.42
CA PRO A 65 -4.30 -18.92 13.46
C PRO A 65 -4.41 -17.95 14.65
N ASP A 66 -3.69 -18.21 15.74
CA ASP A 66 -3.75 -17.40 16.97
C ASP A 66 -2.60 -16.38 17.08
N GLU A 67 -1.75 -16.25 16.05
CA GLU A 67 -0.62 -15.33 16.01
C GLU A 67 -0.77 -14.32 14.86
N ALA A 68 -0.55 -13.04 15.16
CA ALA A 68 -0.43 -12.01 14.14
C ALA A 68 0.82 -12.26 13.28
N VAL A 69 0.72 -12.03 11.95
CA VAL A 69 1.88 -12.21 11.07
C VAL A 69 2.84 -11.03 11.22
N GLU A 70 3.99 -11.28 11.84
CA GLU A 70 5.05 -10.28 11.92
C GLU A 70 5.75 -10.06 10.57
N TYR A 71 6.17 -8.82 10.28
CA TYR A 71 6.93 -8.51 9.05
C TYR A 71 8.28 -9.23 8.97
N SER A 72 8.84 -9.62 10.12
CA SER A 72 10.04 -10.46 10.21
C SER A 72 9.81 -11.83 9.59
N GLY A 73 8.76 -12.53 10.01
CA GLY A 73 8.35 -13.83 9.48
C GLY A 73 7.94 -13.74 8.02
N LEU A 74 7.18 -12.69 7.66
CA LEU A 74 6.76 -12.45 6.28
C LEU A 74 7.95 -12.27 5.33
N ALA A 75 8.94 -11.47 5.71
CA ALA A 75 10.15 -11.28 4.89
C ALA A 75 10.88 -12.61 4.64
N VAL A 76 11.02 -13.44 5.67
CA VAL A 76 11.64 -14.77 5.55
C VAL A 76 10.82 -15.69 4.64
N ALA A 77 9.50 -15.71 4.80
CA ALA A 77 8.60 -16.52 3.98
C ALA A 77 8.67 -16.12 2.50
N LEU A 78 8.69 -14.82 2.21
CA LEU A 78 8.81 -14.29 0.85
C LEU A 78 10.18 -14.59 0.22
N GLN A 79 11.26 -14.53 1.00
CA GLN A 79 12.60 -14.84 0.54
C GLN A 79 12.76 -16.33 0.19
N LYS A 80 12.16 -17.21 1.00
CA LYS A 80 12.23 -18.67 0.82
C LYS A 80 11.15 -19.23 -0.12
N GLY A 81 10.13 -18.43 -0.41
CA GLY A 81 9.01 -18.81 -1.26
C GLY A 81 9.39 -19.00 -2.74
N PRO A 82 8.43 -19.44 -3.56
CA PRO A 82 8.68 -19.83 -4.95
C PRO A 82 9.19 -18.67 -5.83
N LYS A 83 8.77 -17.44 -5.54
CA LYS A 83 9.18 -16.22 -6.28
C LYS A 83 10.41 -15.53 -5.69
N LYS A 84 11.00 -16.05 -4.60
CA LYS A 84 12.21 -15.56 -3.90
C LYS A 84 12.33 -14.03 -3.89
N LEU A 85 11.47 -13.37 -3.12
CA LEU A 85 11.42 -11.92 -3.05
C LEU A 85 12.25 -11.42 -1.85
N ASN A 86 13.22 -10.55 -2.10
CA ASN A 86 14.01 -9.90 -1.05
C ASN A 86 13.47 -8.48 -0.82
N ILE A 87 12.54 -8.34 0.12
CA ILE A 87 11.86 -7.08 0.44
C ILE A 87 12.18 -6.72 1.89
N SER A 88 12.56 -5.47 2.15
CA SER A 88 12.85 -5.03 3.50
C SER A 88 11.59 -5.00 4.37
N LYS A 89 11.75 -5.09 5.70
CA LYS A 89 10.60 -4.96 6.63
C LYS A 89 9.89 -3.61 6.47
N ALA A 90 10.66 -2.54 6.25
CA ALA A 90 10.12 -1.20 6.05
C ALA A 90 9.24 -1.15 4.79
N ASP A 91 9.72 -1.72 3.68
CA ASP A 91 8.96 -1.77 2.43
C ASP A 91 7.73 -2.66 2.53
N LEU A 92 7.81 -3.79 3.25
CA LEU A 92 6.66 -4.64 3.53
C LEU A 92 5.59 -3.88 4.33
N TYR A 93 6.00 -3.18 5.39
CA TYR A 93 5.10 -2.34 6.18
C TYR A 93 4.43 -1.27 5.32
N GLN A 94 5.20 -0.48 4.56
CA GLN A 94 4.65 0.56 3.69
C GLN A 94 3.72 0.00 2.62
N THR A 95 4.05 -1.17 2.06
CA THR A 95 3.20 -1.83 1.07
C THR A 95 1.88 -2.30 1.68
N CYS A 96 1.91 -2.90 2.88
CA CYS A 96 0.71 -3.34 3.58
C CYS A 96 -0.15 -2.15 4.05
N LEU A 97 0.49 -1.07 4.48
CA LEU A 97 -0.19 0.17 4.86
C LEU A 97 -0.93 0.78 3.65
N ALA A 98 -0.30 0.80 2.48
CA ALA A 98 -0.94 1.25 1.24
C ALA A 98 -2.17 0.39 0.89
N ILE A 99 -2.06 -0.93 1.00
CA ILE A 99 -3.20 -1.83 0.80
C ILE A 99 -4.32 -1.55 1.81
N SER A 100 -3.98 -1.26 3.08
CA SER A 100 -4.97 -0.92 4.11
C SER A 100 -5.73 0.38 3.83
N GLY A 101 -5.12 1.33 3.11
CA GLY A 101 -5.81 2.52 2.62
C GLY A 101 -6.83 2.20 1.52
N LEU A 102 -6.61 1.15 0.73
CA LEU A 102 -7.50 0.75 -0.38
C LEU A 102 -8.55 -0.29 0.05
N ALA A 103 -8.27 -1.07 1.09
CA ALA A 103 -9.12 -2.16 1.56
C ALA A 103 -9.13 -2.23 3.11
N PRO A 104 -9.57 -1.17 3.81
CA PRO A 104 -9.40 -1.03 5.25
C PRO A 104 -10.08 -2.14 6.08
N GLU A 105 -11.22 -2.65 5.61
CA GLU A 105 -11.95 -3.73 6.28
C GLU A 105 -11.33 -5.12 6.07
N MET A 106 -10.43 -5.25 5.10
CA MET A 106 -9.87 -6.54 4.66
C MET A 106 -8.43 -6.78 5.12
N ILE A 107 -7.72 -5.72 5.50
CA ILE A 107 -6.33 -5.79 5.93
C ILE A 107 -6.05 -4.82 7.09
N SER A 108 -5.43 -5.34 8.15
CA SER A 108 -4.94 -4.53 9.27
C SER A 108 -3.42 -4.50 9.24
N ALA A 109 -2.84 -3.35 8.90
CA ALA A 109 -1.39 -3.13 8.94
C ALA A 109 -1.02 -2.33 10.20
N ARG A 110 -0.34 -3.00 11.14
CA ARG A 110 0.19 -2.39 12.37
C ARG A 110 1.70 -2.20 12.22
N LYS A 111 2.34 -1.51 13.18
CA LYS A 111 3.78 -1.21 13.12
C LYS A 111 4.68 -2.44 12.91
N ASN A 112 4.31 -3.58 13.51
CA ASN A 112 5.14 -4.80 13.50
C ASN A 112 4.47 -6.00 12.83
N SER A 113 3.15 -5.95 12.60
CA SER A 113 2.37 -7.08 12.13
C SER A 113 1.34 -6.67 11.09
N VAL A 114 0.87 -7.66 10.33
CA VAL A 114 -0.18 -7.51 9.34
C VAL A 114 -1.14 -8.68 9.43
N GLU A 115 -2.42 -8.42 9.21
CA GLU A 115 -3.46 -9.44 9.19
C GLU A 115 -4.42 -9.22 8.03
N LEU A 116 -4.91 -10.31 7.43
CA LEU A 116 -5.97 -10.35 6.44
C LEU A 116 -7.24 -10.95 7.07
N SER A 117 -8.37 -10.25 6.91
CA SER A 117 -9.69 -10.76 7.33
C SER A 117 -10.43 -11.48 6.19
N GLN A 118 -9.93 -11.37 4.95
CA GLN A 118 -10.47 -12.01 3.75
C GLN A 118 -9.35 -12.63 2.92
N ARG A 119 -9.71 -13.60 2.08
CA ARG A 119 -8.76 -14.27 1.18
C ARG A 119 -8.11 -13.27 0.20
N PRO A 120 -6.84 -13.49 -0.20
CA PRO A 120 -6.11 -12.63 -1.13
C PRO A 120 -6.87 -12.28 -2.41
N ASP A 121 -7.60 -13.23 -2.99
CA ASP A 121 -8.39 -13.01 -4.21
C ASP A 121 -9.49 -11.96 -4.03
N ARG A 122 -10.14 -11.92 -2.88
CA ARG A 122 -11.17 -10.92 -2.56
C ARG A 122 -10.58 -9.54 -2.30
N VAL A 123 -9.44 -9.50 -1.59
CA VAL A 123 -8.73 -8.23 -1.34
C VAL A 123 -8.29 -7.61 -2.67
N MET A 124 -7.69 -8.40 -3.56
CA MET A 124 -7.30 -7.95 -4.90
C MET A 124 -8.48 -7.45 -5.74
N ALA A 125 -9.62 -8.16 -5.68
CA ALA A 125 -10.83 -7.76 -6.40
C ALA A 125 -11.38 -6.41 -5.88
N LEU A 126 -11.39 -6.19 -4.56
CA LEU A 126 -11.80 -4.92 -3.97
C LEU A 126 -10.87 -3.79 -4.40
N ILE A 127 -9.55 -3.97 -4.26
CA ILE A 127 -8.58 -2.95 -4.68
C ILE A 127 -8.75 -2.61 -6.16
N GLY A 128 -8.91 -3.62 -7.02
CA GLY A 128 -9.17 -3.40 -8.44
C GLY A 128 -10.48 -2.66 -8.71
N SER A 129 -11.51 -2.84 -7.88
CA SER A 129 -12.75 -2.05 -7.97
C SER A 129 -12.51 -0.60 -7.58
N VAL A 130 -11.89 -0.36 -6.42
CA VAL A 130 -11.60 0.99 -5.91
C VAL A 130 -10.77 1.79 -6.90
N ILE A 131 -9.75 1.18 -7.48
CA ILE A 131 -8.85 1.86 -8.44
C ILE A 131 -9.57 2.24 -9.72
N ARG A 132 -10.53 1.43 -10.20
CA ARG A 132 -11.31 1.78 -11.40
C ARG A 132 -12.25 2.97 -11.19
N GLU A 133 -12.55 3.31 -9.94
CA GLU A 133 -13.34 4.51 -9.61
C GLU A 133 -12.47 5.78 -9.56
N TYR A 134 -11.14 5.63 -9.58
CA TYR A 134 -10.22 6.76 -9.52
C TYR A 134 -9.90 7.28 -10.94
N PRO A 135 -9.57 8.58 -11.08
CA PRO A 135 -9.15 9.15 -12.36
C PRO A 135 -7.92 8.41 -12.95
N GLU A 136 -7.92 8.17 -14.27
CA GLU A 136 -6.85 7.43 -14.97
C GLU A 136 -5.46 8.08 -14.80
N GLU A 137 -5.42 9.42 -14.79
CA GLU A 137 -4.22 10.22 -14.55
C GLU A 137 -3.59 9.96 -13.16
N GLU A 138 -4.39 9.60 -12.15
CA GLU A 138 -3.91 9.30 -10.80
C GLU A 138 -3.45 7.83 -10.65
N THR A 139 -4.06 6.93 -11.42
CA THR A 139 -3.80 5.47 -11.35
C THR A 139 -2.67 5.02 -12.26
N THR A 140 -2.16 5.92 -13.12
CA THR A 140 -1.05 5.66 -14.02
C THR A 140 0.17 5.14 -13.25
N GLY A 141 0.66 3.95 -13.66
CA GLY A 141 1.79 3.27 -13.03
C GLY A 141 1.43 2.36 -11.85
N PHE A 142 0.20 2.40 -11.34
CA PHE A 142 -0.24 1.42 -10.35
C PHE A 142 -0.47 0.06 -11.01
N GLN A 143 0.16 -0.98 -10.47
CA GLN A 143 0.00 -2.35 -10.97
C GLN A 143 -0.36 -3.27 -9.81
N LEU A 144 -1.46 -4.00 -9.98
CA LEU A 144 -1.92 -5.08 -9.11
C LEU A 144 -1.11 -6.37 -9.33
#